data_AF-A0A226NEL4-F1
#
_entry.id   AF-A0A226NEL4-F1
#
_cell.length_a   1.000
_cell.length_b   1.000
_cell.length_c   1.000
_cell.angle_alpha   90.00
_cell.angle_beta   90.00
_cell.angle_gamma   90.00
#
_symmetry.space_group_name_H-M   'P 1'
#
loop_
_entity.id
_entity.type
_entity.pdbx_description
1 polymer ?
#
loop_
_entity_poly.entity_id
_entity_poly.type
_entity_poly.pdbx_seq_one_letter_code
_entity_poly.pdbx_strand_id
1 'polypeptide(L)'
;MHPVVGLLLFLGTLLYAYAEALVKLLLPARRKAVRGELVLVTGAARGLGRATAREFARLQSRLVLWDVEAHGLKETATECEGLGATVHTFVVDCSKREEIYSTAEKVKKDIGDISILVNNAGVITAADLLSTQDHQIEKMFEVNILAHIWTTRAFLPTMMKNNRGHIVTVASAAGQFVTSFMVAYWLGKILEVDEVVKALMEGILTNQKMVFVPPQLSFALFSEMLIPERASNVLKKLTDVKFDAVVGHGSNQ
;
A
#
# COMPACT_ATOMS: atom_id res chain seq x y z
N MET A 1 -11.80 -39.53 -22.33
CA MET A 1 -12.52 -38.30 -22.74
C MET A 1 -12.13 -37.97 -24.17
N HIS A 2 -13.09 -37.75 -25.06
CA HIS A 2 -12.80 -37.48 -26.47
C HIS A 2 -12.11 -36.10 -26.61
N PRO A 3 -11.01 -35.98 -27.37
CA PRO A 3 -10.26 -34.72 -27.50
C PRO A 3 -11.11 -33.56 -28.04
N VAL A 4 -12.12 -33.88 -28.84
CA VAL A 4 -13.10 -32.93 -29.39
C VAL A 4 -13.99 -32.30 -28.29
N VAL A 5 -14.41 -33.09 -27.31
CA VAL A 5 -15.24 -32.59 -26.19
C VAL A 5 -14.42 -31.66 -25.29
N GLY A 6 -13.14 -32.00 -25.06
CA GLY A 6 -12.22 -31.12 -24.32
C GLY A 6 -11.97 -29.79 -25.03
N LEU A 7 -11.81 -29.81 -26.36
CA LEU A 7 -11.64 -28.60 -27.16
C LEU A 7 -12.89 -27.69 -27.13
N LEU A 8 -14.09 -28.29 -27.25
CA LEU A 8 -15.34 -27.53 -27.18
C LEU A 8 -15.59 -26.92 -25.80
N LEU A 9 -15.31 -27.65 -24.72
CA LEU A 9 -15.39 -27.11 -23.35
C LEU A 9 -14.39 -25.97 -23.15
N PHE A 10 -13.16 -26.13 -23.62
CA PHE A 10 -12.14 -25.08 -23.55
C PHE A 10 -12.57 -23.82 -24.30
N LEU A 11 -13.04 -23.94 -25.54
CA LEU A 11 -13.55 -22.81 -26.33
C LEU A 11 -14.76 -22.16 -25.67
N GLY A 12 -15.67 -22.95 -25.09
CA GLY A 12 -16.81 -22.45 -24.33
C GLY A 12 -16.39 -21.66 -23.09
N THR A 13 -15.43 -22.17 -22.30
CA THR A 13 -14.89 -21.44 -21.15
C THR A 13 -14.16 -20.17 -21.54
N LEU A 14 -13.47 -20.18 -22.67
CA LEU A 14 -12.72 -19.03 -23.19
C LEU A 14 -13.69 -17.93 -23.65
N LEU A 15 -14.72 -18.28 -24.42
CA LEU A 15 -15.80 -17.37 -24.80
C LEU A 15 -16.54 -16.79 -23.59
N TYR A 16 -16.86 -17.63 -22.60
CA TYR A 16 -17.48 -17.19 -21.35
C TYR A 16 -16.57 -16.20 -20.59
N ALA A 17 -15.27 -16.50 -20.47
CA ALA A 17 -14.31 -15.62 -19.79
C ALA A 17 -14.17 -14.25 -20.49
N TYR A 18 -14.15 -14.22 -21.82
CA TYR A 18 -14.11 -12.96 -22.57
C TYR A 18 -15.41 -12.17 -22.46
N ALA A 19 -16.57 -12.84 -22.51
CA ALA A 19 -17.86 -12.19 -22.30
C ALA A 19 -17.98 -11.63 -20.87
N GLU A 20 -17.56 -12.39 -19.86
CA GLU A 20 -17.51 -11.95 -18.47
C GLU A 20 -16.56 -10.76 -18.30
N ALA A 21 -15.37 -10.78 -18.92
CA ALA A 21 -14.43 -9.68 -18.91
C ALA A 21 -15.01 -8.42 -19.58
N LEU A 22 -15.70 -8.56 -20.71
CA LEU A 22 -16.38 -7.46 -21.41
C LEU A 22 -17.49 -6.85 -20.57
N VAL A 23 -18.28 -7.68 -19.89
CA VAL A 23 -19.33 -7.22 -18.97
C VAL A 23 -18.71 -6.50 -17.76
N LYS A 24 -17.64 -7.04 -17.17
CA LYS A 24 -16.91 -6.41 -16.06
C LYS A 24 -16.17 -5.12 -16.46
N LEU A 25 -15.83 -4.96 -17.74
CA LEU A 25 -15.25 -3.73 -18.28
C LEU A 25 -16.29 -2.60 -18.38
N LEU A 26 -17.53 -2.94 -18.69
CA LEU A 26 -18.62 -1.98 -18.89
C LEU A 26 -19.42 -1.67 -17.62
N LEU A 27 -19.48 -2.60 -16.66
CA LEU A 27 -20.22 -2.42 -15.40
C LEU A 27 -19.29 -1.98 -14.27
N PRO A 28 -19.67 -0.94 -13.49
CA PRO A 28 -18.88 -0.52 -12.33
C PRO A 28 -18.85 -1.63 -11.27
N ALA A 29 -17.67 -1.84 -10.68
CA ALA A 29 -17.51 -2.81 -9.60
C ALA A 29 -18.43 -2.48 -8.42
N ARG A 30 -19.11 -3.49 -7.89
CA ARG A 30 -20.03 -3.31 -6.75
C ARG A 30 -19.24 -2.85 -5.53
N ARG A 31 -19.55 -1.65 -5.02
CA ARG A 31 -18.97 -1.14 -3.77
C ARG A 31 -19.54 -1.91 -2.57
N LYS A 32 -18.66 -2.38 -1.68
CA LYS A 32 -19.02 -2.96 -0.38
C LYS A 32 -19.38 -1.85 0.60
N ALA A 33 -20.30 -2.14 1.52
CA ALA A 33 -20.59 -1.24 2.62
C ALA A 33 -19.49 -1.37 3.69
N VAL A 34 -18.99 -0.24 4.21
CA VAL A 34 -17.99 -0.20 5.30
C VAL A 34 -18.56 0.40 6.59
N ARG A 35 -19.85 0.75 6.61
CA ARG A 35 -20.52 1.28 7.79
C ARG A 35 -20.46 0.27 8.94
N GLY A 36 -20.04 0.75 10.11
CA GLY A 36 -19.89 -0.07 11.32
C GLY A 36 -18.69 -1.02 11.31
N GLU A 37 -17.91 -1.09 10.22
CA GLU A 37 -16.66 -1.85 10.19
C GLU A 37 -15.64 -1.26 11.15
N LEU A 38 -14.81 -2.13 11.74
CA LEU A 38 -13.70 -1.70 12.59
C LEU A 38 -12.43 -1.59 11.74
N VAL A 39 -12.02 -0.35 11.46
CA VAL A 39 -10.93 0.00 10.56
C VAL A 39 -9.74 0.48 11.38
N LEU A 40 -8.58 -0.16 11.23
CA LEU A 40 -7.32 0.29 11.79
C LEU A 40 -6.53 1.06 10.74
N VAL A 41 -6.06 2.27 11.05
CA VAL A 41 -5.18 3.08 10.19
C VAL A 41 -3.88 3.40 10.93
N THR A 42 -2.75 2.96 10.37
CA THR A 42 -1.41 3.33 10.88
C THR A 42 -0.91 4.62 10.24
N GLY A 43 -0.11 5.42 10.95
CA GLY A 43 0.34 6.73 10.45
C GLY A 43 -0.80 7.73 10.33
N ALA A 44 -1.78 7.68 11.24
CA ALA A 44 -3.04 8.41 11.15
C ALA A 44 -2.94 9.88 11.56
N ALA A 45 -1.85 10.35 12.17
CA ALA A 45 -1.78 11.69 12.72
C ALA A 45 -1.73 12.79 11.65
N ARG A 46 -1.38 12.49 10.39
CA ARG A 46 -1.23 13.51 9.33
C ARG A 46 -1.36 12.93 7.92
N GLY A 47 -1.33 13.81 6.91
CA GLY A 47 -1.21 13.45 5.50
C GLY A 47 -2.27 12.46 5.02
N LEU A 48 -1.83 11.45 4.27
CA LEU A 48 -2.70 10.43 3.68
C LEU A 48 -3.43 9.58 4.73
N GLY A 49 -2.79 9.27 5.86
CA GLY A 49 -3.43 8.52 6.95
C GLY A 49 -4.59 9.28 7.57
N ARG A 50 -4.38 10.57 7.89
CA ARG A 50 -5.44 11.47 8.41
C ARG A 50 -6.61 11.57 7.43
N ALA A 51 -6.31 11.82 6.15
CA ALA A 51 -7.34 11.98 5.13
C ALA A 51 -8.14 10.68 4.90
N THR A 52 -7.45 9.52 4.91
CA THR A 52 -8.09 8.20 4.83
C THR A 52 -9.01 7.94 6.03
N ALA A 53 -8.56 8.28 7.25
CA ALA A 53 -9.37 8.15 8.46
C ALA A 53 -10.67 8.98 8.37
N ARG A 54 -10.59 10.21 7.86
CA ARG A 54 -11.77 11.09 7.66
C ARG A 54 -12.77 10.51 6.66
N GLU A 55 -12.33 9.87 5.59
CA GLU A 55 -13.25 9.22 4.65
C GLU A 55 -13.99 8.04 5.28
N PHE A 56 -13.28 7.18 6.02
CA PHE A 56 -13.94 6.11 6.76
C PHE A 56 -14.90 6.65 7.83
N ALA A 57 -14.57 7.79 8.45
CA ALA A 57 -15.45 8.46 9.39
C ALA A 57 -16.74 8.97 8.71
N ARG A 58 -16.64 9.61 7.53
CA ARG A 58 -17.80 10.01 6.71
C ARG A 58 -18.71 8.83 6.39
N LEU A 59 -18.12 7.66 6.12
CA LEU A 59 -18.84 6.42 5.86
C LEU A 59 -19.35 5.70 7.13
N GLN A 60 -19.25 6.33 8.31
CA GLN A 60 -19.76 5.84 9.59
C GLN A 60 -19.10 4.51 10.00
N SER A 61 -17.80 4.38 9.74
CA SER A 61 -16.97 3.26 10.24
C SER A 61 -16.52 3.53 11.67
N ARG A 62 -16.14 2.48 12.41
CA ARG A 62 -15.47 2.58 13.70
C ARG A 62 -13.96 2.60 13.44
N LEU A 63 -13.23 3.50 14.09
CA LEU A 63 -11.83 3.74 13.79
C LEU A 63 -10.92 3.37 14.96
N VAL A 64 -9.80 2.73 14.63
CA VAL A 64 -8.63 2.57 15.50
C VAL A 64 -7.45 3.27 14.82
N LEU A 65 -6.97 4.35 15.41
CA LEU A 65 -5.94 5.20 14.82
C LEU A 65 -4.63 5.02 15.57
N TRP A 66 -3.58 4.67 14.84
CA TRP A 66 -2.22 4.50 15.37
C TRP A 66 -1.29 5.55 14.78
N ASP A 67 -0.52 6.21 15.63
CA ASP A 67 0.58 7.07 15.22
C ASP A 67 1.59 7.24 16.35
N VAL A 68 2.82 7.66 16.04
CA VAL A 68 3.83 8.01 17.06
C VAL A 68 3.61 9.43 17.59
N GLU A 69 2.97 10.31 16.80
CA GLU A 69 2.71 11.70 17.17
C GLU A 69 1.32 11.83 17.83
N ALA A 70 1.31 12.09 19.13
CA ALA A 70 0.10 12.10 19.94
C ALA A 70 -0.84 13.29 19.68
N HIS A 71 -0.30 14.46 19.36
CA HIS A 71 -1.07 15.68 19.14
C HIS A 71 -1.89 15.61 17.85
N GLY A 72 -1.23 15.32 16.72
CA GLY A 72 -1.87 15.14 15.43
C GLY A 72 -2.81 13.93 15.39
N LEU A 73 -2.54 12.91 16.20
CA LEU A 73 -3.46 11.79 16.40
C LEU A 73 -4.76 12.25 17.09
N LYS A 74 -4.64 13.08 18.14
CA LYS A 74 -5.78 13.67 18.84
C LYS A 74 -6.60 14.62 17.96
N GLU A 75 -5.93 15.45 17.16
CA GLU A 75 -6.59 16.29 16.15
C GLU A 75 -7.41 15.44 15.18
N THR A 76 -6.78 14.41 14.61
CA THR A 76 -7.44 13.50 13.65
C THR A 76 -8.64 12.81 14.28
N ALA A 77 -8.52 12.36 15.53
CA ALA A 77 -9.63 11.75 16.26
C ALA A 77 -10.79 12.73 16.43
N THR A 78 -10.51 13.96 16.86
CA THR A 78 -11.53 15.01 17.02
C THR A 78 -12.24 15.32 15.70
N GLU A 79 -11.49 15.42 14.60
CA GLU A 79 -12.05 15.60 13.25
C GLU A 79 -12.97 14.44 12.86
N CYS A 80 -12.57 13.20 13.13
CA CYS A 80 -13.35 12.01 12.79
C CYS A 80 -14.59 11.82 13.68
N GLU A 81 -14.49 12.13 14.97
CA GLU A 81 -15.63 12.13 15.91
C GLU A 81 -16.65 13.21 15.52
N GLY A 82 -16.20 14.38 15.08
CA GLY A 82 -17.06 15.44 14.53
C GLY A 82 -17.83 15.02 13.27
N LEU A 83 -17.38 13.96 12.58
CA LEU A 83 -18.09 13.35 11.44
C LEU A 83 -19.03 12.20 11.86
N GLY A 84 -19.16 11.92 13.17
CA GLY A 84 -20.07 10.93 13.73
C GLY A 84 -19.49 9.52 13.90
N ALA A 85 -18.19 9.34 13.66
CA ALA A 85 -17.53 8.05 13.84
C ALA A 85 -17.12 7.79 15.30
N THR A 86 -17.13 6.53 15.73
CA THR A 86 -16.50 6.11 16.98
C THR A 86 -15.00 5.95 16.74
N VAL A 87 -14.16 6.61 17.53
CA VAL A 87 -12.70 6.61 17.33
C VAL A 87 -11.98 6.15 18.60
N HIS A 88 -10.98 5.28 18.43
CA HIS A 88 -10.04 4.89 19.47
C HIS A 88 -8.62 5.19 19.00
N THR A 89 -7.80 5.79 19.84
CA THR A 89 -6.44 6.21 19.48
C THR A 89 -5.40 5.47 20.33
N PHE A 90 -4.30 5.06 19.69
CA PHE A 90 -3.13 4.52 20.39
C PHE A 90 -1.86 5.17 19.87
N VAL A 91 -1.02 5.63 20.79
CA VAL A 91 0.33 6.08 20.44
C VAL A 91 1.21 4.85 20.27
N VAL A 92 1.71 4.61 19.05
CA VAL A 92 2.46 3.40 18.68
C VAL A 92 3.61 3.77 17.76
N ASP A 93 4.84 3.44 18.15
CA ASP A 93 5.97 3.46 17.22
C ASP A 93 5.95 2.19 16.37
N CYS A 94 5.55 2.34 15.10
CA CYS A 94 5.45 1.22 14.17
C CYS A 94 6.80 0.58 13.82
N SER A 95 7.94 1.17 14.18
CA SER A 95 9.25 0.50 14.04
C SER A 95 9.52 -0.52 15.15
N LYS A 96 8.76 -0.47 16.25
CA LYS A 96 8.92 -1.38 17.38
C LYS A 96 7.87 -2.48 17.33
N ARG A 97 8.33 -3.68 17.00
CA ARG A 97 7.52 -4.90 16.92
C ARG A 97 6.71 -5.18 18.19
N GLU A 98 7.31 -5.00 19.35
CA GLU A 98 6.72 -5.29 20.65
C GLU A 98 5.57 -4.32 20.98
N GLU A 99 5.69 -3.04 20.60
CA GLU A 99 4.62 -2.05 20.73
C GLU A 99 3.43 -2.40 19.84
N ILE A 100 3.68 -2.85 18.60
CA ILE A 100 2.63 -3.32 17.68
C ILE A 100 1.86 -4.50 18.27
N TYR A 101 2.55 -5.55 18.72
CA TYR A 101 1.87 -6.73 19.24
C TYR A 101 1.13 -6.45 20.54
N SER A 102 1.75 -5.74 21.48
CA SER A 102 1.09 -5.40 22.74
C SER A 102 -0.13 -4.50 22.54
N THR A 103 -0.09 -3.57 21.60
CA THR A 103 -1.25 -2.72 21.27
C THR A 103 -2.31 -3.49 20.49
N ALA A 104 -1.92 -4.37 19.58
CA ALA A 104 -2.86 -5.23 18.86
C ALA A 104 -3.68 -6.10 19.82
N GLU A 105 -3.06 -6.66 20.86
CA GLU A 105 -3.78 -7.44 21.87
C GLU A 105 -4.75 -6.57 22.69
N LYS A 106 -4.37 -5.34 23.04
CA LYS A 106 -5.30 -4.38 23.68
C LYS A 106 -6.50 -4.07 22.77
N VAL A 107 -6.26 -3.81 21.48
CA VAL A 107 -7.33 -3.55 20.50
C VAL A 107 -8.30 -4.73 20.42
N LYS A 108 -7.79 -5.96 20.28
CA LYS A 108 -8.62 -7.17 20.23
C LYS A 108 -9.47 -7.34 21.48
N LYS A 109 -8.87 -7.11 22.65
CA LYS A 109 -9.52 -7.29 23.95
C LYS A 109 -10.58 -6.22 24.23
N ASP A 110 -10.23 -4.96 24.00
CA ASP A 110 -11.00 -3.82 24.51
C ASP A 110 -11.98 -3.25 23.46
N ILE A 111 -11.73 -3.48 22.17
CA ILE A 111 -12.48 -2.86 21.06
C ILE A 111 -13.13 -3.92 20.15
N GLY A 112 -12.38 -4.97 19.84
CA GLY A 112 -12.82 -6.11 19.04
C GLY A 112 -11.94 -6.39 17.82
N ASP A 113 -12.48 -7.21 16.91
CA ASP A 113 -11.74 -7.72 15.76
C ASP A 113 -11.67 -6.68 14.62
N ILE A 114 -10.46 -6.32 14.21
CA ILE A 114 -10.22 -5.45 13.05
C ILE A 114 -10.68 -6.16 11.78
N SER A 115 -11.55 -5.51 11.00
CA SER A 115 -12.02 -6.01 9.71
C SER A 115 -11.31 -5.35 8.52
N ILE A 116 -10.80 -4.13 8.68
CA ILE A 116 -10.00 -3.44 7.66
C ILE A 116 -8.71 -2.93 8.30
N LEU A 117 -7.56 -3.39 7.80
CA LEU A 117 -6.23 -2.91 8.21
C LEU A 117 -5.64 -2.04 7.11
N VAL A 118 -5.34 -0.78 7.42
CA VAL A 118 -4.65 0.16 6.53
C VAL A 118 -3.24 0.39 7.03
N ASN A 119 -2.31 -0.33 6.40
CA ASN A 119 -0.88 -0.18 6.55
C ASN A 119 -0.40 1.05 5.78
N ASN A 120 -0.31 2.19 6.48
CA ASN A 120 0.04 3.49 5.89
C ASN A 120 1.22 4.18 6.59
N ALA A 121 1.56 3.81 7.83
CA ALA A 121 2.73 4.36 8.51
C ALA A 121 3.98 4.22 7.63
N GLY A 122 4.68 5.34 7.44
CA GLY A 122 5.86 5.39 6.60
C GLY A 122 6.79 6.51 7.02
N VAL A 123 8.09 6.26 6.92
CA VAL A 123 9.15 7.25 7.09
C VAL A 123 10.02 7.30 5.84
N ILE A 124 10.47 8.50 5.50
CA ILE A 124 11.40 8.73 4.40
C ILE A 124 12.52 9.63 4.90
N THR A 125 13.74 9.24 4.59
CA THR A 125 14.91 10.09 4.76
C THR A 125 15.31 10.59 3.38
N ALA A 126 15.20 11.90 3.15
CA ALA A 126 15.65 12.52 1.91
C ALA A 126 17.13 12.89 2.05
N ALA A 127 18.01 12.00 1.60
CA ALA A 127 19.46 12.17 1.61
C ALA A 127 20.08 11.33 0.49
N ASP A 128 21.32 11.61 0.05
CA ASP A 128 22.02 10.68 -0.85
C ASP A 128 22.42 9.40 -0.10
N LEU A 129 22.61 8.28 -0.79
CA LEU A 129 22.94 6.99 -0.16
C LEU A 129 24.14 7.10 0.77
N LEU A 130 25.22 7.72 0.29
CA LEU A 130 26.47 7.90 1.05
C LEU A 130 26.32 8.86 2.24
N SER A 131 25.27 9.67 2.26
CA SER A 131 24.95 10.60 3.35
C SER A 131 23.85 10.08 4.29
N THR A 132 23.20 8.98 3.92
CA THR A 132 22.16 8.35 4.73
C THR A 132 22.84 7.46 5.76
N GLN A 133 22.55 7.69 7.04
CA GLN A 133 23.13 6.88 8.11
C GLN A 133 22.42 5.53 8.20
N ASP A 134 23.15 4.48 8.57
CA ASP A 134 22.62 3.10 8.65
C ASP A 134 21.32 3.02 9.47
N HIS A 135 21.27 3.69 10.62
CA HIS A 135 20.09 3.71 11.48
C HIS A 135 18.84 4.32 10.80
N GLN A 136 19.03 5.23 9.83
CA GLN A 136 17.93 5.81 9.06
C GLN A 136 17.42 4.83 8.01
N ILE A 137 18.32 4.06 7.40
CA ILE A 137 17.98 2.97 6.47
C ILE A 137 17.22 1.89 7.22
N GLU A 138 17.74 1.45 8.36
CA GLU A 138 17.10 0.46 9.25
C GLU A 138 15.69 0.92 9.63
N LYS A 139 15.53 2.16 10.11
CA LYS A 139 14.21 2.71 10.47
C LYS A 139 13.24 2.73 9.29
N MET A 140 13.70 3.03 8.07
CA MET A 140 12.85 2.95 6.87
C MET A 140 12.37 1.52 6.60
N PHE A 141 13.24 0.51 6.73
CA PHE A 141 12.83 -0.89 6.59
C PHE A 141 11.88 -1.33 7.72
N GLU A 142 12.18 -0.94 8.96
CA GLU A 142 11.33 -1.25 10.11
C GLU A 142 9.92 -0.72 9.94
N VAL A 143 9.76 0.55 9.57
CA VAL A 143 8.43 1.17 9.45
C VAL A 143 7.75 0.78 8.13
N ASN A 144 8.43 0.89 6.99
CA ASN A 144 7.75 0.81 5.68
C ASN A 144 7.50 -0.65 5.23
N ILE A 145 8.24 -1.62 5.80
CA ILE A 145 8.18 -3.03 5.41
C ILE A 145 7.81 -3.91 6.59
N LEU A 146 8.63 -3.90 7.66
CA LEU A 146 8.45 -4.84 8.76
C LEU A 146 7.17 -4.56 9.55
N ALA A 147 6.80 -3.29 9.75
CA ALA A 147 5.55 -2.93 10.40
C ALA A 147 4.33 -3.52 9.69
N HIS A 148 4.32 -3.53 8.36
CA HIS A 148 3.24 -4.12 7.56
C HIS A 148 3.14 -5.63 7.77
N ILE A 149 4.29 -6.30 7.90
CA ILE A 149 4.35 -7.74 8.20
C ILE A 149 3.82 -8.00 9.61
N TRP A 150 4.28 -7.24 10.61
CA TRP A 150 3.91 -7.45 12.01
C TRP A 150 2.43 -7.18 12.27
N THR A 151 1.89 -6.09 11.74
CA THR A 151 0.45 -5.78 11.82
C THR A 151 -0.40 -6.83 11.10
N THR A 152 0.02 -7.25 9.91
CA THR A 152 -0.66 -8.34 9.17
C THR A 152 -0.66 -9.63 10.00
N ARG A 153 0.48 -10.02 10.58
CA ARG A 153 0.55 -11.20 11.46
C ARG A 153 -0.33 -11.07 12.70
N ALA A 154 -0.49 -9.85 13.22
CA ALA A 154 -1.32 -9.60 14.39
C ALA A 154 -2.83 -9.74 14.11
N PHE A 155 -3.31 -9.29 12.95
CA PHE A 155 -4.76 -9.19 12.66
C PHE A 155 -5.28 -10.20 11.63
N LEU A 156 -4.45 -10.70 10.71
CA LEU A 156 -4.85 -11.66 9.67
C LEU A 156 -5.45 -12.97 10.22
N PRO A 157 -4.91 -13.60 11.30
CA PRO A 157 -5.49 -14.85 11.80
C PRO A 157 -6.97 -14.72 12.18
N THR A 158 -7.33 -13.62 12.82
CA THR A 158 -8.72 -13.33 13.20
C THR A 158 -9.60 -13.04 11.98
N MET A 159 -9.08 -12.29 11.01
CA MET A 159 -9.78 -12.05 9.74
C MET A 159 -10.07 -13.36 8.99
N MET A 160 -9.10 -14.28 8.96
CA MET A 160 -9.27 -15.62 8.36
C MET A 160 -10.29 -16.45 9.12
N LYS A 161 -10.23 -16.47 10.47
CA LYS A 161 -11.20 -17.18 11.32
C LYS A 161 -12.63 -16.71 11.07
N ASN A 162 -12.80 -15.40 10.90
CA ASN A 162 -14.11 -14.78 10.67
C ASN A 162 -14.53 -14.82 9.18
N ASN A 163 -13.70 -15.39 8.30
CA ASN A 163 -13.83 -15.36 6.84
C ASN A 163 -14.16 -13.95 6.30
N ARG A 164 -13.57 -12.93 6.94
CA ARG A 164 -13.90 -11.53 6.72
C ARG A 164 -12.72 -10.65 7.13
N GLY A 165 -12.12 -10.00 6.15
CA GLY A 165 -11.06 -9.03 6.37
C GLY A 165 -10.62 -8.37 5.08
N HIS A 166 -10.00 -7.21 5.18
CA HIS A 166 -9.39 -6.51 4.07
C HIS A 166 -8.10 -5.83 4.56
N ILE A 167 -6.97 -6.13 3.92
CA ILE A 167 -5.68 -5.52 4.24
C ILE A 167 -5.31 -4.60 3.07
N VAL A 168 -5.03 -3.35 3.40
CA VAL A 168 -4.62 -2.29 2.50
C VAL A 168 -3.18 -1.96 2.82
N THR A 169 -2.30 -2.09 1.84
CA THR A 169 -0.92 -1.65 1.97
C THR A 169 -0.74 -0.40 1.13
N VAL A 170 -0.49 0.72 1.79
CA VAL A 170 -0.16 1.98 1.15
C VAL A 170 1.36 1.99 0.96
N ALA A 171 1.78 1.84 -0.30
CA ALA A 171 3.17 1.91 -0.70
C ALA A 171 3.29 2.79 -1.95
N SER A 172 4.43 3.48 -2.08
CA SER A 172 4.75 4.24 -3.29
C SER A 172 5.28 3.30 -4.39
N ALA A 173 4.97 3.61 -5.65
CA ALA A 173 5.50 2.91 -6.84
C ALA A 173 7.04 2.85 -6.89
N ALA A 174 7.73 3.72 -6.14
CA ALA A 174 9.17 3.67 -5.92
C ALA A 174 9.67 2.35 -5.30
N GLY A 175 8.81 1.60 -4.58
CA GLY A 175 9.17 0.31 -3.98
C GLY A 175 9.28 -0.86 -4.97
N GLN A 176 8.92 -0.66 -6.24
CA GLN A 176 8.96 -1.70 -7.27
C GLN A 176 10.26 -1.72 -8.09
N PHE A 177 11.13 -0.70 -7.97
CA PHE A 177 12.34 -0.56 -8.79
C PHE A 177 13.56 -0.19 -7.93
N VAL A 178 14.59 -1.04 -7.94
CA VAL A 178 15.92 -0.73 -7.38
C VAL A 178 16.74 -0.07 -8.47
N THR A 179 16.81 1.26 -8.49
CA THR A 179 17.75 2.00 -9.33
C THR A 179 18.58 2.97 -8.50
N SER A 180 19.89 2.97 -8.72
CA SER A 180 20.93 3.61 -7.92
C SER A 180 20.84 5.16 -7.77
N PHE A 181 19.84 5.80 -8.36
CA PHE A 181 19.61 7.26 -8.30
C PHE A 181 18.44 7.69 -7.39
N MET A 182 17.78 6.77 -6.69
CA MET A 182 16.50 7.05 -6.02
C MET A 182 16.57 7.44 -4.53
N VAL A 183 17.70 7.91 -4.01
CA VAL A 183 17.78 8.28 -2.58
C VAL A 183 17.26 9.70 -2.28
N ALA A 184 17.10 10.56 -3.30
CA ALA A 184 16.66 11.95 -3.10
C ALA A 184 15.41 12.41 -3.89
N TYR A 185 14.78 11.59 -4.74
CA TYR A 185 14.14 12.17 -5.93
C TYR A 185 12.67 11.86 -6.22
N TRP A 186 11.71 11.92 -5.28
CA TRP A 186 10.33 12.32 -5.70
C TRP A 186 9.58 13.04 -4.56
N LEU A 187 10.15 14.13 -4.06
CA LEU A 187 9.35 15.25 -3.59
C LEU A 187 8.83 16.00 -4.83
N GLY A 188 7.50 16.15 -4.97
CA GLY A 188 6.94 17.31 -5.68
C GLY A 188 6.34 17.12 -7.07
N LYS A 189 5.77 15.95 -7.42
CA LYS A 189 4.64 15.93 -8.35
C LYS A 189 3.41 15.41 -7.63
N ILE A 190 2.68 16.39 -7.07
CA ILE A 190 1.45 16.30 -6.30
C ILE A 190 0.46 15.41 -7.06
N LEU A 191 0.20 14.21 -6.54
CA LEU A 191 -1.17 13.73 -6.57
C LEU A 191 -1.81 14.38 -5.36
N GLU A 192 -2.88 15.13 -5.58
CA GLU A 192 -3.59 15.77 -4.48
C GLU A 192 -3.99 14.66 -3.50
N VAL A 193 -3.79 14.89 -2.20
CA VAL A 193 -4.07 13.87 -1.17
C VAL A 193 -5.49 13.32 -1.34
N ASP A 194 -6.44 14.19 -1.71
CA ASP A 194 -7.83 13.84 -1.96
C ASP A 194 -8.01 12.89 -3.16
N GLU A 195 -7.21 13.01 -4.23
CA GLU A 195 -7.23 12.08 -5.36
C GLU A 195 -6.71 10.70 -4.97
N VAL A 196 -5.61 10.66 -4.21
CA VAL A 196 -5.02 9.40 -3.70
C VAL A 196 -6.01 8.71 -2.77
N VAL A 197 -6.61 9.46 -1.86
CA VAL A 197 -7.63 8.97 -0.93
C VAL A 197 -8.86 8.48 -1.70
N LYS A 198 -9.34 9.20 -2.72
CA LYS A 198 -10.48 8.77 -3.53
C LYS A 198 -10.20 7.45 -4.25
N ALA A 199 -9.01 7.31 -4.84
CA ALA A 199 -8.59 6.06 -5.48
C ALA A 199 -8.47 4.92 -4.46
N LEU A 200 -7.86 5.19 -3.30
CA LEU A 200 -7.72 4.26 -2.19
C LEU A 200 -9.10 3.79 -1.69
N MET A 201 -10.01 4.72 -1.43
CA MET A 201 -11.37 4.37 -1.02
C MET A 201 -12.08 3.56 -2.10
N GLU A 202 -11.92 3.89 -3.38
CA GLU A 202 -12.53 3.12 -4.47
C GLU A 202 -12.05 1.67 -4.49
N GLY A 203 -10.74 1.42 -4.44
CA GLY A 203 -10.24 0.04 -4.47
C GLY A 203 -10.57 -0.75 -3.21
N ILE A 204 -10.60 -0.09 -2.04
CA ILE A 204 -11.07 -0.71 -0.80
C ILE A 204 -12.52 -1.13 -0.95
N LEU A 205 -13.38 -0.21 -1.41
CA LEU A 205 -14.80 -0.44 -1.56
C LEU A 205 -15.10 -1.50 -2.64
N THR A 206 -14.29 -1.60 -3.68
CA THR A 206 -14.47 -2.56 -4.77
C THR A 206 -13.72 -3.89 -4.58
N ASN A 207 -13.05 -4.10 -3.44
CA ASN A 207 -12.21 -5.26 -3.14
C ASN A 207 -11.08 -5.50 -4.19
N GLN A 208 -10.55 -4.42 -4.76
CA GLN A 208 -9.41 -4.51 -5.67
C GLN A 208 -8.09 -4.60 -4.90
N LYS A 209 -7.15 -5.40 -5.43
CA LYS A 209 -5.73 -5.30 -5.05
C LYS A 209 -5.18 -4.01 -5.64
N MET A 210 -4.92 -3.01 -4.83
CA MET A 210 -4.36 -1.74 -5.32
C MET A 210 -2.85 -1.72 -5.15
N VAL A 211 -2.18 -1.44 -6.27
CA VAL A 211 -0.83 -0.88 -6.29
C VAL A 211 -0.99 0.50 -6.91
N PHE A 212 -0.64 1.55 -6.18
CA PHE A 212 -0.79 2.91 -6.66
C PHE A 212 0.41 3.28 -7.56
N VAL A 213 0.21 3.25 -8.87
CA VAL A 213 1.20 3.69 -9.87
C VAL A 213 0.68 4.97 -10.52
N PRO A 214 1.40 6.11 -10.41
CA PRO A 214 1.01 7.34 -11.09
C PRO A 214 0.85 7.12 -12.61
N PRO A 215 -0.16 7.70 -13.27
CA PRO A 215 -0.40 7.51 -14.71
C PRO A 215 0.81 7.85 -15.59
N GLN A 216 1.65 8.81 -15.16
CA GLN A 216 2.85 9.20 -15.90
C GLN A 216 3.93 8.10 -15.90
N LEU A 217 3.97 7.25 -14.87
CA LEU A 217 4.83 6.06 -14.84
C LEU A 217 4.22 4.90 -15.62
N SER A 218 2.89 4.80 -15.73
CA SER A 218 2.26 3.67 -16.44
C SER A 218 2.75 3.54 -17.88
N PHE A 219 2.98 4.65 -18.61
CA PHE A 219 3.46 4.61 -20.01
C PHE A 219 4.98 4.34 -20.12
N ALA A 220 5.78 4.96 -19.23
CA ALA A 220 7.22 4.73 -19.18
C ALA A 220 7.57 3.27 -18.78
N LEU A 221 6.86 2.73 -17.79
CA LEU A 221 6.98 1.34 -17.36
C LEU A 221 6.47 0.35 -18.42
N PHE A 222 5.41 0.69 -19.15
CA PHE A 222 4.95 -0.10 -20.30
C PHE A 222 6.01 -0.15 -21.40
N SER A 223 6.72 0.98 -21.63
CA SER A 223 7.78 1.05 -22.63
C SER A 223 9.01 0.23 -22.23
N GLU A 224 9.43 0.21 -20.95
CA GLU A 224 10.52 -0.65 -20.50
C GLU A 224 10.19 -2.15 -20.56
N MET A 225 8.92 -2.51 -20.35
CA MET A 225 8.46 -3.90 -20.45
C MET A 225 8.36 -4.40 -21.91
N LEU A 226 8.21 -3.48 -22.89
CA LEU A 226 8.09 -3.79 -24.32
C LEU A 226 9.43 -3.70 -25.08
N ILE A 227 10.48 -3.13 -24.49
CA ILE A 227 11.77 -2.92 -25.15
C ILE A 227 12.77 -3.99 -24.69
N PRO A 228 13.26 -4.88 -25.57
CA PRO A 228 14.28 -5.85 -25.23
C PRO A 228 15.54 -5.15 -24.68
N GLU A 229 16.23 -5.74 -23.68
CA GLU A 229 17.44 -5.16 -23.05
C GLU A 229 18.47 -4.58 -24.04
N ARG A 230 18.59 -5.21 -25.22
CA ARG A 230 19.48 -4.76 -26.30
C ARG A 230 19.15 -3.37 -26.85
N ALA A 231 17.88 -2.99 -26.91
CA ALA A 231 17.44 -1.67 -27.40
C ALA A 231 17.56 -0.59 -26.32
N SER A 232 17.36 -0.94 -25.05
CA SER A 232 17.66 -0.06 -23.90
C SER A 232 19.14 0.34 -23.85
N ASN A 233 20.04 -0.61 -24.13
CA ASN A 233 21.49 -0.36 -24.19
C ASN A 233 21.94 0.52 -25.36
N VAL A 234 21.16 0.59 -26.45
CA VAL A 234 21.42 1.51 -27.58
C VAL A 234 20.95 2.93 -27.25
N LEU A 235 19.81 3.08 -26.56
CA LEU A 235 19.36 4.39 -26.06
C LEU A 235 20.31 4.97 -25.01
N LYS A 236 20.85 4.15 -24.10
CA LYS A 236 21.85 4.57 -23.10
C LYS A 236 23.16 5.06 -23.71
N LYS A 237 23.52 4.62 -24.93
CA LYS A 237 24.69 5.13 -25.68
C LYS A 237 24.45 6.49 -26.35
N LEU A 238 23.19 6.91 -26.54
CA LEU A 238 22.83 8.19 -27.16
C LEU A 238 22.74 9.34 -26.16
N THR A 239 22.65 9.04 -24.86
CA THR A 239 22.74 10.00 -23.77
C THR A 239 24.11 9.87 -23.12
N ASP A 240 24.99 10.84 -23.39
CA ASP A 240 26.37 10.94 -22.88
C ASP A 240 26.38 11.19 -21.36
N VAL A 241 25.99 10.18 -20.58
CA VAL A 241 26.06 10.18 -19.12
C VAL A 241 27.17 9.24 -18.71
N LYS A 242 28.35 9.82 -18.46
CA LYS A 242 29.46 9.16 -17.77
C LYS A 242 29.06 8.93 -16.31
N PHE A 243 28.92 7.68 -15.92
CA PHE A 243 29.20 7.26 -14.55
C PHE A 243 30.06 5.99 -14.60
N ASP A 244 31.35 6.20 -14.33
CA ASP A 244 32.26 5.15 -13.89
C ASP A 244 31.91 4.79 -12.45
N ALA A 245 31.57 3.53 -12.22
CA ALA A 245 31.75 2.88 -10.93
C ALA A 245 32.16 1.43 -11.21
N VAL A 246 33.47 1.24 -11.29
CA VAL A 246 34.10 -0.07 -11.21
C VAL A 246 33.96 -0.58 -9.78
N VAL A 247 33.28 -1.72 -9.61
CA VAL A 247 33.57 -2.63 -8.49
C VAL A 247 33.94 -3.96 -9.12
N GLY A 248 35.24 -4.27 -9.10
CA GLY A 248 35.81 -5.48 -9.65
C GLY A 248 35.28 -6.74 -8.94
N HIS A 249 35.18 -7.81 -9.73
CA HIS A 249 34.89 -9.17 -9.28
C HIS A 249 36.16 -9.91 -8.83
N GLY A 250 35.97 -10.93 -7.98
CA GLY A 250 36.87 -12.07 -7.82
C GLY A 250 36.67 -12.75 -6.45
N SER A 251 35.71 -13.66 -6.31
CA SER A 251 35.84 -15.13 -6.48
C SER A 251 36.60 -15.82 -5.34
N ASN A 252 35.94 -16.80 -4.71
CA ASN A 252 36.52 -17.79 -3.79
C ASN A 252 37.96 -18.20 -4.19
N GLN A 253 38.90 -17.93 -3.30
CA GLN A 253 39.88 -18.87 -2.73
C GLN A 253 40.50 -18.24 -1.48
#